data_AF-A0A1J7HWD2-F1
#
_entry.id   AF-A0A1J7HWD2-F1
#
_cell.length_a   1.000
_cell.length_b   1.000
_cell.length_c   1.000
_cell.angle_alpha   90.00
_cell.angle_beta   90.00
_cell.angle_gamma   90.00
#
_symmetry.space_group_name_H-M   'P 1'
#
loop_
_entity.id
_entity.type
_entity.pdbx_description
1 polymer ?
#
loop_
_entity_poly.entity_id
_entity_poly.type
_entity_poly.pdbx_seq_one_letter_code
_entity_poly.pdbx_strand_id
1 'polypeptide(L)'
;MFMVNSMERRSSERCLDSQLWHACAGAMVQMPPLNTKVFYFPQGHAEHAHGKVDFGQTRVPPLIPCRVSAMKFMADPDTDEVFVKMRLNPLRENELNFEDDCFLGKNGVVSQDKPASFAKTLTQSDANNGGGFSVPRYCAETIFPRLDYSAEPPVQTIIAKDVHGQCWKFRHIYRGTPRRHLLTTGWSNFVNQKKLVAGDSIVFLRAENGDLCVGIRRAKKGGIGGGTELSSCWNNNHAAPPLFGGGSGFLCGNEKNNSLLMRKGSHEFIGRVEAESVVEAVTCAVNGKPFEVVYYPRASTPEFCVKVSSVRAAMQIQWCSGMRFKMPFETEDSSRISWFMGTISSVQVSDPIHWPDSPWRLLQVYTI
;
A
#
# COMPACT_ATOMS: atom_id res chain seq x y z
N MET A 1 7.67 -20.49 52.08
CA MET A 1 8.21 -19.45 51.17
C MET A 1 8.52 -20.11 49.83
N PHE A 2 7.51 -20.29 48.99
CA PHE A 2 7.69 -20.65 47.57
C PHE A 2 6.54 -20.00 46.80
N MET A 3 6.78 -18.76 46.38
CA MET A 3 6.06 -18.10 45.31
C MET A 3 7.14 -17.54 44.41
N VAL A 4 7.36 -18.17 43.26
CA VAL A 4 8.18 -17.59 42.19
C VAL A 4 7.35 -17.64 40.91
N ASN A 5 6.79 -16.46 40.59
CA ASN A 5 6.49 -15.91 39.28
C ASN A 5 5.86 -16.83 38.23
N SER A 6 4.54 -16.97 38.33
CA SER A 6 3.65 -16.90 37.17
C SER A 6 3.43 -15.43 36.83
N MET A 7 4.22 -14.86 35.91
CA MET A 7 3.91 -13.56 35.30
C MET A 7 4.55 -13.48 33.90
N GLU A 8 3.66 -13.30 32.92
CA GLU A 8 3.88 -12.68 31.60
C GLU A 8 4.66 -13.45 30.52
N ARG A 9 4.01 -14.45 29.92
CA ARG A 9 4.08 -14.59 28.44
C ARG A 9 3.01 -13.72 27.82
N ARG A 10 3.25 -12.41 27.72
CA ARG A 10 2.64 -11.63 26.62
C ARG A 10 3.46 -11.99 25.40
N SER A 11 2.85 -12.66 24.41
CA SER A 11 3.44 -12.80 23.09
C SER A 11 3.73 -11.39 22.55
N SER A 12 4.97 -10.94 22.67
CA SER A 12 5.42 -9.70 22.05
C SER A 12 5.28 -9.91 20.54
N GLU A 13 4.20 -9.39 19.95
CA GLU A 13 4.02 -9.32 18.50
C GLU A 13 5.32 -8.77 17.91
N ARG A 14 6.02 -9.55 17.08
CA ARG A 14 7.30 -9.11 16.51
C ARG A 14 7.02 -7.96 15.55
N CYS A 15 7.55 -6.79 15.86
CA CYS A 15 7.54 -5.65 14.94
C CYS A 15 8.58 -5.89 13.83
N LEU A 16 8.24 -5.51 12.62
CA LEU A 16 9.17 -5.48 11.50
C LEU A 16 10.17 -4.34 11.65
N ASP A 17 11.36 -4.57 11.10
CA ASP A 17 12.30 -3.49 10.86
C ASP A 17 11.67 -2.44 9.94
N SER A 18 11.90 -1.16 10.28
CA SER A 18 11.27 -0.05 9.57
C SER A 18 11.75 0.06 8.13
N GLN A 19 13.03 -0.24 7.84
CA GLN A 19 13.57 -0.14 6.49
C GLN A 19 12.96 -1.20 5.58
N LEU A 20 12.88 -2.46 6.05
CA LEU A 20 12.24 -3.53 5.30
C LEU A 20 10.75 -3.26 5.08
N TRP A 21 10.06 -2.77 6.10
CA TRP A 21 8.64 -2.43 5.98
C TRP A 21 8.40 -1.35 4.93
N HIS A 22 9.14 -0.23 4.95
CA HIS A 22 9.00 0.83 3.95
C HIS A 22 9.41 0.36 2.54
N ALA A 23 10.46 -0.46 2.44
CA ALA A 23 10.85 -1.07 1.17
C ALA A 23 9.75 -1.98 0.60
N CYS A 24 8.97 -2.66 1.44
CA CYS A 24 7.81 -3.44 1.00
C CYS A 24 6.59 -2.58 0.72
N ALA A 25 6.34 -1.54 1.51
CA ALA A 25 5.14 -0.70 1.42
C ALA A 25 5.03 0.08 0.10
N GLY A 26 6.18 0.53 -0.45
CA GLY A 26 6.19 1.35 -1.67
C GLY A 26 7.05 2.59 -1.51
N ALA A 27 7.66 3.06 -2.60
CA ALA A 27 8.50 4.27 -2.54
C ALA A 27 7.70 5.56 -2.21
N MET A 28 6.38 5.51 -2.39
CA MET A 28 5.45 6.63 -2.18
C MET A 28 4.90 6.72 -0.76
N VAL A 29 5.05 5.67 0.05
CA VAL A 29 4.43 5.58 1.37
C VAL A 29 5.24 6.38 2.39
N GLN A 30 4.60 7.32 3.07
CA GLN A 30 5.25 8.14 4.09
C GLN A 30 4.45 8.13 5.39
N MET A 31 4.94 7.39 6.39
CA MET A 31 4.28 7.37 7.69
C MET A 31 4.57 8.65 8.49
N PRO A 32 3.55 9.26 9.14
CA PRO A 32 3.78 10.40 10.02
C PRO A 32 4.64 10.00 11.21
N PRO A 33 5.67 10.78 11.61
CA PRO A 33 6.50 10.45 12.77
C PRO A 33 5.68 10.35 14.07
N LEU A 34 6.21 9.62 15.05
CA LEU A 34 5.61 9.55 16.38
C LEU A 34 5.50 10.95 17.02
N ASN A 35 4.49 11.11 17.86
CA ASN A 35 4.13 12.35 18.56
C ASN A 35 3.74 13.52 17.64
N THR A 36 3.61 13.32 16.33
CA THR A 36 3.13 14.36 15.42
C THR A 36 1.60 14.47 15.44
N LYS A 37 1.10 15.67 15.14
CA LYS A 37 -0.32 15.95 15.02
C LYS A 37 -0.80 15.59 13.61
N VAL A 38 -1.85 14.78 13.53
CA VAL A 38 -2.48 14.33 12.29
C VAL A 38 -3.99 14.59 12.33
N PHE A 39 -4.62 14.78 11.18
CA PHE A 39 -6.06 14.60 11.05
C PHE A 39 -6.33 13.14 10.68
N TYR A 40 -7.17 12.50 11.50
CA TYR A 40 -7.79 11.23 11.19
C TYR A 40 -9.09 11.48 10.41
N PHE A 41 -9.24 10.81 9.27
CA PHE A 41 -10.41 10.88 8.39
C PHE A 41 -11.22 9.58 8.49
N PRO A 42 -12.33 9.55 9.28
CA PRO A 42 -13.19 8.38 9.38
C PRO A 42 -13.73 7.89 8.03
N GLN A 43 -14.10 8.81 7.15
CA GLN A 43 -14.54 8.50 5.77
C GLN A 43 -13.46 7.75 5.00
N GLY A 44 -12.20 8.18 5.12
CA GLY A 44 -11.07 7.50 4.49
C GLY A 44 -10.78 6.14 5.09
N HIS A 45 -10.88 5.98 6.41
CA HIS A 45 -10.70 4.69 7.07
C HIS A 45 -11.80 3.69 6.64
N ALA A 46 -13.03 4.15 6.44
CA ALA A 46 -14.12 3.33 5.93
C ALA A 46 -13.86 2.76 4.53
N GLU A 47 -13.14 3.48 3.66
CA GLU A 47 -12.78 2.98 2.32
C GLU A 47 -11.79 1.80 2.37
N HIS A 48 -11.11 1.60 3.50
CA HIS A 48 -10.18 0.48 3.70
C HIS A 48 -10.87 -0.78 4.25
N ALA A 49 -12.15 -0.66 4.63
CA ALA A 49 -12.91 -1.76 5.23
C ALA A 49 -13.40 -2.79 4.21
N HIS A 50 -13.43 -4.06 4.62
CA HIS A 50 -14.07 -5.13 3.87
C HIS A 50 -15.58 -5.00 4.01
N GLY A 51 -16.20 -4.29 3.07
CA GLY A 51 -17.65 -4.08 3.08
C GLY A 51 -18.00 -2.61 3.23
N LYS A 52 -19.30 -2.32 3.21
CA LYS A 52 -19.81 -1.00 3.58
C LYS A 52 -19.76 -0.88 5.10
N VAL A 53 -19.10 0.17 5.59
CA VAL A 53 -19.14 0.53 7.02
C VAL A 53 -20.43 1.31 7.28
N ASP A 54 -21.19 0.87 8.28
CA ASP A 54 -22.36 1.58 8.78
C ASP A 54 -22.05 2.16 10.16
N PHE A 55 -22.07 3.50 10.27
CA PHE A 55 -21.85 4.22 11.52
C PHE A 55 -23.14 4.40 12.34
N GLY A 56 -24.27 3.85 11.86
CA GLY A 56 -25.58 3.98 12.49
C GLY A 56 -26.03 5.44 12.57
N GLN A 57 -26.58 5.84 13.72
CA GLN A 57 -27.05 7.21 13.97
C GLN A 57 -25.96 8.12 14.56
N THR A 58 -24.73 7.65 14.67
CA THR A 58 -23.64 8.43 15.27
C THR A 58 -23.25 9.58 14.34
N ARG A 59 -23.36 10.83 14.81
CA ARG A 59 -22.83 11.97 14.07
C ARG A 59 -21.31 11.98 14.16
N VAL A 60 -20.65 11.53 13.09
CA VAL A 60 -19.18 11.45 13.03
C VAL A 60 -18.61 12.72 12.38
N PRO A 61 -17.68 13.44 13.02
CA PRO A 61 -16.96 14.54 12.38
C PRO A 61 -16.13 14.05 11.18
N PRO A 62 -16.07 14.79 10.06
CA PRO A 62 -15.31 14.37 8.88
C PRO A 62 -13.79 14.36 9.10
N LEU A 63 -13.31 15.15 10.07
CA LEU A 63 -11.92 15.24 10.48
C LEU A 63 -11.83 15.24 12.00
N ILE A 64 -10.96 14.39 12.54
CA ILE A 64 -10.71 14.32 13.99
C ILE A 64 -9.21 14.57 14.21
N PRO A 65 -8.83 15.64 14.93
CA PRO A 65 -7.43 15.91 15.23
C PRO A 65 -6.90 14.90 16.24
N CYS A 66 -5.75 14.30 15.96
CA CYS A 66 -5.12 13.28 16.78
C CYS A 66 -3.61 13.51 16.89
N ARG A 67 -3.00 12.96 17.94
CA ARG A 67 -1.55 12.76 18.02
C ARG A 67 -1.22 11.28 17.83
N VAL A 68 -0.23 10.99 17.00
CA VAL A 68 0.28 9.62 16.82
C VAL A 68 1.06 9.22 18.06
N SER A 69 0.57 8.26 18.84
CA SER A 69 1.21 7.84 20.11
C SER A 69 2.07 6.59 19.97
N ALA A 70 1.76 5.70 19.02
CA ALA A 70 2.57 4.52 18.73
C ALA A 70 2.38 4.06 17.27
N MET A 71 3.40 3.40 16.72
CA MET A 71 3.33 2.71 15.44
C MET A 71 3.99 1.35 15.56
N LYS A 72 3.35 0.31 15.02
CA LYS A 72 3.91 -1.03 14.89
C LYS A 72 3.86 -1.46 13.43
N PHE A 73 5.03 -1.68 12.85
CA PHE A 73 5.18 -2.21 11.50
C PHE A 73 5.00 -3.73 11.53
N MET A 74 4.11 -4.26 10.70
CA MET A 74 3.71 -5.66 10.70
C MET A 74 3.60 -6.20 9.27
N ALA A 75 3.60 -7.53 9.14
CA ALA A 75 3.25 -8.22 7.90
C ALA A 75 2.22 -9.30 8.22
N ASP A 76 1.28 -9.45 7.30
CA ASP A 76 0.26 -10.48 7.34
C ASP A 76 0.91 -11.86 7.16
N PRO A 77 0.66 -12.83 8.07
CA PRO A 77 1.37 -14.10 8.10
C PRO A 77 1.08 -15.02 6.90
N ASP A 78 -0.05 -14.81 6.21
CA ASP A 78 -0.48 -15.67 5.11
C ASP A 78 -0.16 -15.07 3.74
N THR A 79 -0.16 -13.74 3.64
CA THR A 79 -0.02 -13.03 2.36
C THR A 79 1.32 -12.33 2.18
N ASP A 80 2.09 -12.14 3.25
CA ASP A 80 3.29 -11.29 3.34
C ASP A 80 3.01 -9.80 3.07
N GLU A 81 1.73 -9.38 2.97
CA GLU A 81 1.37 -7.97 2.80
C GLU A 81 1.74 -7.19 4.06
N VAL A 82 2.51 -6.11 3.90
CA VAL A 82 2.88 -5.24 5.01
C VAL A 82 1.74 -4.31 5.40
N PHE A 83 1.58 -4.10 6.70
CA PHE A 83 0.61 -3.17 7.27
C PHE A 83 1.15 -2.53 8.55
N VAL A 84 0.52 -1.46 9.00
CA VAL A 84 0.91 -0.76 10.21
C VAL A 84 -0.28 -0.60 11.15
N LYS A 85 -0.06 -0.94 12.42
CA LYS A 85 -0.98 -0.58 13.50
C LYS A 85 -0.54 0.75 14.08
N MET A 86 -1.41 1.75 13.99
CA MET A 86 -1.15 3.09 14.53
C MET A 86 -2.06 3.36 15.71
N ARG A 87 -1.49 3.79 16.83
CA ARG A 87 -2.25 4.26 17.98
C ARG A 87 -2.39 5.77 17.93
N LEU A 88 -3.61 6.26 18.06
CA LEU A 88 -3.97 7.66 17.95
C LEU A 88 -4.64 8.13 19.25
N ASN A 89 -4.27 9.33 19.68
CA ASN A 89 -4.88 10.01 20.81
C ASN A 89 -5.61 11.26 20.30
N PRO A 90 -6.95 11.32 20.35
CA PRO A 90 -7.69 12.54 19.99
C PRO A 90 -7.20 13.76 20.77
N LEU A 91 -7.03 14.88 20.06
CA LEU A 91 -6.61 16.15 20.61
C LEU A 91 -7.83 16.98 21.04
N ARG A 92 -7.67 17.76 22.11
CA ARG A 92 -8.63 18.79 22.48
C ARG A 92 -8.44 20.03 21.60
N GLU A 93 -9.49 20.82 21.40
CA GLU A 93 -9.51 21.98 20.49
C GLU A 93 -8.37 22.98 20.76
N ASN A 94 -8.03 23.21 22.04
CA ASN A 94 -6.93 24.10 22.43
C ASN A 94 -5.54 23.57 22.01
N GLU A 95 -5.35 22.25 21.90
CA GLU A 95 -4.05 21.64 21.57
C GLU A 95 -3.69 21.74 20.09
N LEU A 96 -4.66 22.05 19.23
CA LEU A 96 -4.45 22.22 17.79
C LEU A 96 -3.81 23.56 17.42
N ASN A 97 -4.04 24.59 18.24
CA ASN A 97 -3.64 25.97 17.97
C ASN A 97 -2.23 26.31 18.48
N PHE A 98 -1.70 25.50 19.40
CA PHE A 98 -0.27 25.54 19.69
C PHE A 98 0.44 24.97 18.45
N GLU A 99 0.93 25.86 17.59
CA GLU A 99 1.87 25.48 16.55
C GLU A 99 3.01 24.74 17.24
N ASP A 100 3.38 23.57 16.72
CA ASP A 100 4.62 22.91 17.12
C ASP A 100 5.77 23.68 16.46
N ASP A 101 5.91 24.96 16.84
CA ASP A 101 6.86 25.92 16.30
C ASP A 101 8.22 25.81 17.01
N CYS A 102 8.45 24.70 17.72
CA CYS A 102 9.64 24.47 18.53
C CYS A 102 10.15 23.04 18.35
N PHE A 103 10.62 22.68 17.14
CA PHE A 103 11.84 21.89 16.96
C PHE A 103 12.47 22.17 15.57
N LEU A 104 13.29 23.22 15.54
CA LEU A 104 14.51 23.40 14.73
C LEU A 104 14.50 23.00 13.24
N GLY A 105 14.42 24.05 12.41
CA GLY A 105 15.46 24.30 11.42
C GLY A 105 15.25 23.68 10.04
N LYS A 106 15.60 24.46 9.01
CA LYS A 106 16.29 23.94 7.82
C LYS A 106 17.41 23.00 8.29
N ASN A 107 17.13 21.71 8.41
CA ASN A 107 18.12 20.66 8.59
C ASN A 107 17.70 19.51 7.69
N GLY A 108 17.93 19.69 6.40
CA GLY A 108 17.85 18.62 5.41
C GLY A 108 16.43 18.05 5.23
N VAL A 109 16.04 17.73 4.01
CA VAL A 109 16.23 16.32 3.66
C VAL A 109 17.44 15.77 4.44
N VAL A 110 17.24 15.25 5.66
CA VAL A 110 18.09 14.13 6.07
C VAL A 110 17.80 13.17 4.95
N SER A 111 18.72 13.16 3.99
CA SER A 111 18.93 12.03 3.12
C SER A 111 19.25 10.93 4.11
N GLN A 112 18.20 10.34 4.71
CA GLN A 112 18.29 8.99 5.19
C GLN A 112 18.73 8.29 3.93
N ASP A 113 20.03 7.96 3.89
CA ASP A 113 20.63 7.30 2.76
C ASP A 113 19.69 6.16 2.43
N LYS A 114 18.93 6.33 1.34
CA LYS A 114 17.79 5.48 1.07
C LYS A 114 18.36 4.07 1.07
N PRO A 115 17.96 3.20 2.01
CA PRO A 115 18.67 1.96 2.20
C PRO A 115 18.61 1.20 0.89
N ALA A 116 19.72 0.54 0.53
CA ALA A 116 19.91 -0.04 -0.79
C ALA A 116 18.85 -1.12 -1.01
N SER A 117 17.75 -0.71 -1.64
CA SER A 117 16.55 -1.51 -1.84
C SER A 117 16.22 -1.53 -3.32
N PHE A 118 15.70 -2.66 -3.78
CA PHE A 118 15.32 -2.84 -5.17
C PHE A 118 14.09 -3.71 -5.24
N ALA A 119 13.07 -3.22 -5.93
CA ALA A 119 11.88 -3.98 -6.26
C ALA A 119 11.93 -4.37 -7.74
N LYS A 120 11.58 -5.64 -8.04
CA LYS A 120 11.35 -6.10 -9.41
C LYS A 120 10.04 -6.86 -9.49
N THR A 121 9.20 -6.44 -10.41
CA THR A 121 8.03 -7.19 -10.88
C THR A 121 8.47 -8.49 -11.56
N LEU A 122 7.91 -9.59 -11.11
CA LEU A 122 8.20 -10.94 -11.58
C LEU A 122 7.60 -11.12 -12.97
N THR A 123 8.45 -11.54 -13.91
CA THR A 123 8.00 -11.96 -15.23
C THR A 123 7.48 -13.40 -15.17
N GLN A 124 6.81 -13.85 -16.24
CA GLN A 124 6.34 -15.23 -16.34
C GLN A 124 7.48 -16.26 -16.18
N SER A 125 8.69 -15.94 -16.61
CA SER A 125 9.85 -16.84 -16.47
C SER A 125 10.46 -16.82 -15.07
N ASP A 126 10.25 -15.75 -14.30
CA ASP A 126 10.67 -15.71 -12.90
C ASP A 126 9.70 -16.50 -12.01
N ALA A 127 8.40 -16.48 -12.30
CA ALA A 127 7.37 -17.13 -11.47
C ALA A 127 7.05 -18.58 -11.89
N ASN A 128 7.73 -19.14 -12.89
CA ASN A 128 7.45 -20.50 -13.35
C ASN A 128 8.11 -21.59 -12.47
N ASN A 129 7.46 -22.75 -12.41
CA ASN A 129 7.99 -23.92 -11.70
C ASN A 129 9.11 -24.58 -12.51
N GLY A 130 10.34 -24.13 -12.27
CA GLY A 130 11.56 -24.68 -12.88
C GLY A 130 12.53 -23.63 -13.42
N GLY A 131 12.12 -22.36 -13.51
CA GLY A 131 13.00 -21.25 -13.87
C GLY A 131 13.74 -20.66 -12.67
N GLY A 132 14.75 -19.86 -12.99
CA GLY A 132 15.49 -19.04 -12.02
C GLY A 132 15.08 -17.58 -12.13
N PHE A 133 15.30 -16.82 -11.07
CA PHE A 133 15.05 -15.38 -11.07
C PHE A 133 16.17 -14.64 -11.79
N SER A 134 15.82 -13.80 -12.76
CA SER A 134 16.77 -12.90 -13.41
C SER A 134 17.04 -11.69 -12.55
N VAL A 135 18.23 -11.61 -11.94
CA VAL A 135 18.59 -10.51 -11.04
C VAL A 135 19.08 -9.32 -11.87
N PRO A 136 18.49 -8.12 -11.70
CA PRO A 136 19.00 -6.92 -12.36
C PRO A 136 20.40 -6.57 -11.86
N ARG A 137 21.26 -6.11 -12.77
CA ARG A 137 22.68 -5.84 -12.49
C ARG A 137 22.87 -4.93 -11.27
N TYR A 138 22.08 -3.85 -11.18
CA TYR A 138 22.12 -2.94 -10.04
C TYR A 138 21.92 -3.65 -8.69
N CYS A 139 20.94 -4.57 -8.60
CA CYS A 139 20.69 -5.34 -7.38
C CYS A 139 21.87 -6.26 -7.03
N ALA A 140 22.43 -6.95 -8.04
CA ALA A 140 23.57 -7.85 -7.83
C ALA A 140 24.84 -7.12 -7.37
N GLU A 141 25.07 -5.89 -7.83
CA GLU A 141 26.29 -5.13 -7.54
C GLU A 141 26.19 -4.26 -6.27
N THR A 142 24.98 -3.84 -5.88
CA THR A 142 24.78 -2.91 -4.75
C THR A 142 24.16 -3.55 -3.51
N ILE A 143 23.26 -4.53 -3.69
CA ILE A 143 22.47 -5.12 -2.60
C ILE A 143 23.04 -6.46 -2.17
N PHE A 144 23.40 -7.32 -3.12
CA PHE A 144 23.96 -8.64 -2.79
C PHE A 144 25.41 -8.54 -2.30
N PRO A 145 25.88 -9.54 -1.52
CA PRO A 145 27.31 -9.71 -1.27
C PRO A 145 28.09 -9.76 -2.59
N ARG A 146 29.27 -9.15 -2.61
CA ARG A 146 30.10 -9.08 -3.81
C ARG A 146 30.46 -10.48 -4.30
N LEU A 147 30.16 -10.75 -5.57
CA LEU A 147 30.49 -12.00 -6.23
C LEU A 147 31.96 -12.01 -6.67
N ASP A 148 32.65 -13.12 -6.46
CA ASP A 148 34.00 -13.33 -7.01
C ASP A 148 33.92 -13.71 -8.49
N TYR A 149 34.29 -12.77 -9.37
CA TYR A 149 34.27 -12.95 -10.81
C TYR A 149 35.47 -13.74 -11.36
N SER A 150 36.47 -14.06 -10.53
CA SER A 150 37.63 -14.87 -10.95
C SER A 150 37.31 -16.36 -11.04
N ALA A 151 36.27 -16.82 -10.35
CA ALA A 151 35.81 -18.21 -10.40
C ALA A 151 35.08 -18.55 -11.72
N GLU A 152 35.06 -19.82 -12.11
CA GLU A 152 34.38 -20.26 -13.33
C GLU A 152 33.43 -21.45 -13.09
N PRO A 153 32.09 -21.25 -13.13
CA PRO A 153 31.40 -19.97 -13.20
C PRO A 153 31.38 -19.22 -11.85
N PRO A 154 31.32 -17.87 -11.83
CA PRO A 154 31.14 -17.10 -10.60
C PRO A 154 29.84 -17.47 -9.87
N VAL A 155 29.94 -17.99 -8.64
CA VAL A 155 28.80 -18.47 -7.85
C VAL A 155 28.96 -18.19 -6.36
N GLN A 156 27.86 -17.89 -5.68
CA GLN A 156 27.81 -17.78 -4.23
C GLN A 156 26.44 -18.21 -3.69
N THR A 157 26.38 -18.51 -2.39
CA THR A 157 25.11 -18.68 -1.68
C THR A 157 24.77 -17.40 -0.94
N ILE A 158 23.59 -16.83 -1.21
CA ILE A 158 23.06 -15.70 -0.45
C ILE A 158 21.96 -16.20 0.49
N ILE A 159 21.86 -15.59 1.67
CA ILE A 159 20.83 -15.88 2.66
C ILE A 159 20.06 -14.58 2.87
N ALA A 160 18.76 -14.59 2.57
CA ALA A 160 17.89 -13.44 2.79
C ALA A 160 16.85 -13.76 3.85
N LYS A 161 16.60 -12.82 4.76
CA LYS A 161 15.57 -12.95 5.79
C LYS A 161 14.27 -12.29 5.31
N ASP A 162 13.16 -13.01 5.37
CA ASP A 162 11.87 -12.44 4.99
C ASP A 162 11.26 -11.57 6.10
N VAL A 163 10.10 -10.97 5.82
CA VAL A 163 9.36 -10.14 6.78
C VAL A 163 9.00 -10.92 8.06
N HIS A 164 8.79 -12.24 8.00
CA HIS A 164 8.49 -13.04 9.20
C HIS A 164 9.74 -13.50 9.95
N GLY A 165 10.92 -13.19 9.41
CA GLY A 165 12.20 -13.58 9.96
C GLY A 165 12.69 -14.95 9.50
N GLN A 166 12.01 -15.58 8.54
CA GLN A 166 12.42 -16.85 7.96
C GLN A 166 13.60 -16.62 7.01
N CYS A 167 14.65 -17.41 7.16
CA CYS A 167 15.82 -17.33 6.30
C CYS A 167 15.63 -18.20 5.04
N TRP A 168 15.91 -17.60 3.88
CA TRP A 168 15.83 -18.21 2.57
C TRP A 168 17.22 -18.25 1.92
N LYS A 169 17.64 -19.43 1.48
CA LYS A 169 18.94 -19.63 0.83
C LYS A 169 18.76 -19.66 -0.68
N PHE A 170 19.52 -18.84 -1.39
CA PHE A 170 19.51 -18.80 -2.84
C PHE A 170 20.91 -18.99 -3.41
N ARG A 171 21.01 -19.78 -4.48
CA ARG A 171 22.24 -19.89 -5.28
C ARG A 171 22.28 -18.77 -6.31
N HIS A 172 23.11 -17.77 -6.06
CA HIS A 172 23.40 -16.68 -6.99
C HIS A 172 24.54 -17.06 -7.92
N ILE A 173 24.31 -17.00 -9.24
CA ILE A 173 25.30 -17.34 -10.27
C ILE A 173 25.31 -16.29 -11.39
N TYR A 174 26.50 -15.97 -11.90
CA TYR A 174 26.68 -15.13 -13.08
C TYR A 174 27.12 -16.00 -14.27
N ARG A 175 26.22 -16.23 -15.23
CA ARG A 175 26.45 -17.17 -16.35
C ARG A 175 25.62 -16.82 -17.58
N GLY A 176 25.77 -17.61 -18.65
CA GLY A 176 25.02 -17.47 -19.90
C GLY A 176 25.71 -16.58 -20.93
N THR A 177 25.08 -16.43 -22.10
CA THR A 177 25.59 -15.64 -23.23
C THR A 177 24.46 -14.78 -23.82
N PRO A 178 24.44 -13.46 -23.61
CA PRO A 178 25.34 -12.69 -22.74
C PRO A 178 25.22 -13.10 -21.27
N ARG A 179 26.28 -12.88 -20.47
CA ARG A 179 26.29 -13.23 -19.05
C ARG A 179 25.26 -12.40 -18.27
N ARG A 180 24.53 -13.04 -17.37
CA ARG A 180 23.48 -12.42 -16.52
C ARG A 180 23.53 -12.99 -15.11
N HIS A 181 23.07 -12.21 -14.14
CA HIS A 181 22.91 -12.64 -12.75
C HIS A 181 21.60 -13.41 -12.59
N LEU A 182 21.66 -14.57 -11.95
CA LEU A 182 20.52 -15.46 -11.76
C LEU A 182 20.48 -15.97 -10.31
N LEU A 183 19.28 -16.05 -9.73
CA LEU A 183 19.03 -16.95 -8.59
C LEU A 183 18.47 -18.26 -9.13
N THR A 184 19.12 -19.36 -8.80
CA THR A 184 18.78 -20.70 -9.32
C THR A 184 18.21 -21.57 -8.19
N THR A 185 19.03 -22.44 -7.59
CA THR A 185 18.63 -23.27 -6.46
C THR A 185 18.06 -22.43 -5.32
N GLY A 186 16.94 -22.87 -4.76
CA GLY A 186 16.21 -22.18 -3.69
C GLY A 186 15.10 -21.24 -4.20
N TRP A 187 15.22 -20.69 -5.41
CA TRP A 187 14.24 -19.74 -5.95
C TRP A 187 12.86 -20.37 -6.18
N SER A 188 12.79 -21.48 -6.92
CA SER A 188 11.49 -22.12 -7.19
C SER A 188 10.80 -22.62 -5.92
N ASN A 189 11.56 -22.99 -4.88
CA ASN A 189 10.97 -23.32 -3.57
C ASN A 189 10.35 -22.08 -2.90
N PHE A 190 11.05 -20.94 -2.94
CA PHE A 190 10.51 -19.68 -2.45
C PHE A 190 9.23 -19.27 -3.18
N VAL A 191 9.23 -19.31 -4.52
CA VAL A 191 8.04 -19.03 -5.35
C VAL A 191 6.86 -19.91 -4.97
N ASN A 192 7.07 -21.23 -4.83
CA ASN A 192 6.00 -22.16 -4.50
C ASN A 192 5.46 -21.96 -3.07
N GLN A 193 6.34 -21.82 -2.08
CA GLN A 193 5.91 -21.64 -0.69
C GLN A 193 5.21 -20.30 -0.48
N LYS A 194 5.71 -19.23 -1.11
CA LYS A 194 5.11 -17.89 -1.06
C LYS A 194 3.99 -17.68 -2.08
N LYS A 195 3.65 -18.69 -2.89
CA LYS A 195 2.59 -18.64 -3.92
C LYS A 195 2.72 -17.42 -4.84
N LEU A 196 3.94 -17.12 -5.28
CA LEU A 196 4.23 -15.96 -6.13
C LEU A 196 3.73 -16.21 -7.56
N VAL A 197 3.20 -15.18 -8.19
CA VAL A 197 2.75 -15.20 -9.60
C VAL A 197 3.44 -14.10 -10.40
N ALA A 198 3.38 -14.21 -11.73
CA ALA A 198 3.82 -13.12 -12.59
C ALA A 198 3.01 -11.85 -12.29
N GLY A 199 3.68 -10.71 -12.22
CA GLY A 199 3.10 -9.44 -11.78
C GLY A 199 3.34 -9.13 -10.30
N ASP A 200 3.54 -10.11 -9.41
CA ASP A 200 4.01 -9.83 -8.04
C ASP A 200 5.40 -9.18 -8.11
N SER A 201 5.74 -8.34 -7.14
CA SER A 201 7.09 -7.77 -7.04
C SER A 201 7.86 -8.37 -5.88
N ILE A 202 9.12 -8.68 -6.13
CA ILE A 202 10.08 -9.08 -5.10
C ILE A 202 10.96 -7.89 -4.73
N VAL A 203 11.09 -7.66 -3.44
CA VAL A 203 11.89 -6.59 -2.86
C VAL A 203 13.12 -7.21 -2.22
N PHE A 204 14.31 -6.76 -2.60
CA PHE A 204 15.54 -7.04 -1.87
C PHE A 204 16.01 -5.77 -1.19
N LEU A 205 16.48 -5.90 0.06
CA LEU A 205 17.00 -4.80 0.86
C LEU A 205 18.30 -5.26 1.51
N ARG A 206 19.34 -4.42 1.45
CA ARG A 206 20.52 -4.58 2.29
C ARG A 206 20.39 -3.64 3.48
N ALA A 207 20.22 -4.21 4.66
CA ALA A 207 20.16 -3.46 5.91
C ALA A 207 21.54 -2.88 6.27
N GLU A 208 21.56 -1.87 7.14
CA GLU A 208 22.79 -1.18 7.57
C GLU A 208 23.79 -2.12 8.27
N ASN A 209 23.28 -3.14 8.96
CA ASN A 209 24.11 -4.18 9.59
C ASN A 209 24.74 -5.16 8.58
N GLY A 210 24.43 -5.01 7.28
CA GLY A 210 24.90 -5.86 6.20
C GLY A 210 24.01 -7.06 5.87
N ASP A 211 22.95 -7.29 6.64
CA ASP A 211 22.02 -8.39 6.41
C ASP A 211 21.21 -8.16 5.12
N LEU A 212 20.97 -9.24 4.39
CA LEU A 212 20.09 -9.24 3.24
C LEU A 212 18.67 -9.61 3.68
N CYS A 213 17.70 -8.79 3.30
CA CYS A 213 16.30 -9.01 3.53
C CYS A 213 15.54 -9.18 2.22
N VAL A 214 14.43 -9.91 2.27
CA VAL A 214 13.53 -10.14 1.14
C VAL A 214 12.09 -9.83 1.53
N GLY A 215 11.36 -9.17 0.65
CA GLY A 215 9.96 -8.81 0.84
C GLY A 215 9.14 -9.00 -0.42
N ILE A 216 7.83 -9.01 -0.29
CA ILE A 216 6.89 -9.27 -1.40
C ILE A 216 5.91 -8.12 -1.49
N ARG A 217 5.60 -7.68 -2.71
CA ARG A 217 4.44 -6.85 -3.03
C ARG A 217 3.54 -7.63 -3.96
N ARG A 218 2.29 -7.85 -3.56
CA ARG A 218 1.34 -8.62 -4.37
C ARG A 218 0.78 -7.77 -5.50
N ALA A 219 0.67 -8.36 -6.69
CA ALA A 219 -0.09 -7.77 -7.78
C ALA A 219 -1.57 -7.64 -7.40
N LYS A 220 -2.23 -6.62 -7.95
CA LYS A 220 -3.69 -6.56 -7.91
C LYS A 220 -4.23 -7.68 -8.80
N LYS A 221 -5.06 -8.56 -8.24
CA LYS A 221 -5.77 -9.59 -8.99
C LYS A 221 -6.78 -8.88 -9.92
N GLY A 222 -6.36 -8.56 -11.14
CA GLY A 222 -7.17 -7.81 -12.11
C GLY A 222 -6.45 -7.19 -13.32
N GLY A 223 -5.23 -7.58 -13.64
CA GLY A 223 -4.49 -7.00 -14.79
C GLY A 223 -3.88 -8.06 -15.70
N ILE A 224 -4.65 -8.55 -16.68
CA ILE A 224 -4.11 -9.13 -17.92
C ILE A 224 -5.01 -8.67 -19.06
N GLY A 225 -4.51 -7.75 -19.90
CA GLY A 225 -4.94 -7.53 -21.28
C GLY A 225 -6.26 -6.77 -21.48
N GLY A 226 -6.14 -5.53 -21.97
CA GLY A 226 -7.12 -4.89 -22.86
C GLY A 226 -8.59 -4.96 -22.42
N GLY A 227 -8.94 -4.20 -21.40
CA GLY A 227 -10.32 -3.94 -21.03
C GLY A 227 -10.34 -2.74 -20.10
N THR A 228 -11.15 -1.75 -20.44
CA THR A 228 -11.41 -0.50 -19.72
C THR A 228 -11.10 -0.64 -18.23
N GLU A 229 -10.16 0.17 -17.75
CA GLU A 229 -9.94 0.33 -16.32
C GLU A 229 -11.29 0.50 -15.64
N LEU A 230 -11.70 -0.49 -14.86
CA LEU A 230 -12.75 -0.28 -13.86
C LEU A 230 -12.10 0.62 -12.81
N SER A 231 -12.15 1.92 -13.11
CA SER A 231 -12.23 2.95 -12.11
C SER A 231 -13.18 2.44 -11.02
N SER A 232 -12.71 2.53 -9.78
CA SER A 232 -13.59 2.62 -8.62
C SER A 232 -14.83 3.42 -9.03
N CYS A 233 -15.97 2.73 -9.11
CA CYS A 233 -17.21 3.17 -9.74
C CYS A 233 -17.45 4.67 -9.59
N TRP A 234 -17.22 5.42 -10.67
CA TRP A 234 -17.70 6.78 -10.80
C TRP A 234 -19.22 6.73 -11.00
N ASN A 235 -19.92 7.38 -10.08
CA ASN A 235 -21.36 7.34 -9.91
C ASN A 235 -22.12 7.85 -11.15
N ASN A 236 -23.29 7.29 -11.43
CA ASN A 236 -24.46 8.06 -11.88
C ASN A 236 -25.75 7.26 -11.67
N ASN A 237 -26.38 7.47 -10.51
CA ASN A 237 -27.82 7.47 -10.40
C ASN A 237 -28.32 8.77 -11.04
N HIS A 238 -28.64 8.77 -12.33
CA HIS A 238 -29.64 9.66 -12.91
C HIS A 238 -30.19 9.04 -14.19
N ALA A 239 -31.50 8.79 -14.19
CA ALA A 239 -32.26 8.31 -15.33
C ALA A 239 -32.26 9.35 -16.47
N ALA A 240 -31.98 8.90 -17.70
CA ALA A 240 -32.40 9.57 -18.93
C ALA A 240 -32.56 8.54 -20.08
N PRO A 241 -33.55 8.70 -20.98
CA PRO A 241 -34.04 7.65 -21.88
C PRO A 241 -33.19 7.50 -23.16
N PRO A 242 -33.33 6.39 -23.92
CA PRO A 242 -32.48 6.15 -25.09
C PRO A 242 -33.00 6.93 -26.31
N LEU A 243 -32.10 7.67 -26.96
CA LEU A 243 -32.30 8.21 -28.29
C LEU A 243 -31.59 7.33 -29.33
N PHE A 244 -32.32 7.13 -30.42
CA PHE A 244 -32.09 6.24 -31.55
C PHE A 244 -30.87 6.57 -32.42
N GLY A 245 -30.37 5.52 -33.09
CA GLY A 245 -29.68 5.56 -34.39
C GLY A 245 -28.16 5.35 -34.30
N GLY A 246 -27.52 4.44 -35.00
CA GLY A 246 -27.91 3.51 -36.05
C GLY A 246 -26.63 3.09 -36.81
N GLY A 247 -26.54 1.84 -37.26
CA GLY A 247 -25.58 1.44 -38.31
C GLY A 247 -24.71 0.19 -38.06
N SER A 248 -25.19 -0.95 -38.56
CA SER A 248 -24.47 -2.14 -39.10
C SER A 248 -23.34 -2.79 -38.27
N GLY A 249 -23.30 -4.09 -37.99
CA GLY A 249 -24.03 -5.23 -38.51
C GLY A 249 -23.04 -6.35 -38.83
N PHE A 250 -23.02 -7.42 -38.03
CA PHE A 250 -22.71 -8.78 -38.47
C PHE A 250 -23.36 -9.75 -37.48
N LEU A 251 -24.33 -10.51 -38.01
CA LEU A 251 -24.97 -11.65 -37.37
C LEU A 251 -24.06 -12.89 -37.54
N CYS A 252 -23.87 -13.65 -36.47
CA CYS A 252 -24.04 -15.10 -36.54
C CYS A 252 -24.30 -15.63 -35.12
N GLY A 253 -25.54 -16.05 -34.89
CA GLY A 253 -25.94 -16.71 -33.65
C GLY A 253 -25.57 -18.20 -33.67
N ASN A 254 -25.48 -18.77 -32.47
CA ASN A 254 -25.90 -20.13 -32.22
C ASN A 254 -26.31 -20.27 -30.76
N GLU A 255 -27.60 -20.47 -30.55
CA GLU A 255 -28.19 -20.93 -29.30
C GLU A 255 -27.93 -22.44 -29.12
N LYS A 256 -27.59 -22.87 -27.91
CA LYS A 256 -28.34 -23.92 -27.18
C LYS A 256 -27.72 -24.26 -25.81
N ASN A 257 -28.64 -24.33 -24.83
CA ASN A 257 -28.67 -25.15 -23.62
C ASN A 257 -28.11 -24.60 -22.28
N ASN A 258 -29.06 -24.08 -21.49
CA ASN A 258 -29.38 -24.40 -20.10
C ASN A 258 -28.22 -24.71 -19.13
N SER A 259 -27.97 -23.79 -18.20
CA SER A 259 -28.29 -24.03 -16.79
C SER A 259 -28.38 -22.70 -16.02
N LEU A 260 -29.52 -22.49 -15.37
CA LEU A 260 -29.75 -21.46 -14.38
C LEU A 260 -28.85 -21.72 -13.16
N LEU A 261 -27.74 -21.01 -13.08
CA LEU A 261 -27.06 -20.76 -11.81
C LEU A 261 -27.10 -19.25 -11.58
N MET A 262 -28.02 -18.85 -10.69
CA MET A 262 -28.01 -17.56 -10.02
C MET A 262 -26.65 -17.34 -9.35
N ARG A 263 -25.68 -16.82 -10.10
CA ARG A 263 -24.42 -16.35 -9.54
C ARG A 263 -24.71 -14.98 -8.96
N LYS A 264 -25.02 -14.94 -7.66
CA LYS A 264 -25.02 -13.72 -6.84
C LYS A 264 -23.77 -12.91 -7.22
N GLY A 265 -23.98 -11.71 -7.73
CA GLY A 265 -22.91 -10.77 -8.04
C GLY A 265 -22.14 -10.48 -6.75
N SER A 266 -20.92 -11.00 -6.68
CA SER A 266 -19.94 -10.57 -5.69
C SER A 266 -19.47 -9.17 -6.10
N HIS A 267 -20.07 -8.13 -5.51
CA HIS A 267 -19.32 -6.90 -5.29
C HIS A 267 -18.12 -7.32 -4.42
N GLU A 268 -16.96 -7.56 -5.04
CA GLU A 268 -15.73 -7.85 -4.31
C GLU A 268 -15.36 -6.58 -3.54
N PHE A 269 -15.67 -6.56 -2.25
CA PHE A 269 -15.20 -5.53 -1.35
C PHE A 269 -13.69 -5.75 -1.13
N ILE A 270 -12.84 -4.87 -1.67
CA ILE A 270 -11.36 -5.01 -1.69
C ILE A 270 -10.70 -4.34 -0.46
N GLY A 271 -11.44 -4.24 0.66
CA GLY A 271 -10.87 -3.80 1.92
C GLY A 271 -10.16 -4.93 2.65
N ARG A 272 -9.15 -4.59 3.45
CA ARG A 272 -8.36 -5.52 4.28
C ARG A 272 -8.64 -5.35 5.77
N VAL A 273 -9.38 -4.31 6.15
CA VAL A 273 -9.72 -3.99 7.54
C VAL A 273 -11.14 -4.46 7.82
N GLU A 274 -11.40 -5.07 8.96
CA GLU A 274 -12.77 -5.44 9.34
C GLU A 274 -13.63 -4.19 9.57
N ALA A 275 -14.84 -4.16 9.02
CA ALA A 275 -15.74 -3.03 9.15
C ALA A 275 -16.05 -2.70 10.63
N GLU A 276 -16.19 -3.72 11.48
CA GLU A 276 -16.40 -3.57 12.92
C GLU A 276 -15.25 -2.85 13.62
N SER A 277 -14.00 -3.14 13.22
CA SER A 277 -12.82 -2.46 13.75
C SER A 277 -12.79 -0.98 13.37
N VAL A 278 -13.25 -0.64 12.16
CA VAL A 278 -13.40 0.76 11.74
C VAL A 278 -14.45 1.47 12.59
N VAL A 279 -15.61 0.84 12.82
CA VAL A 279 -16.66 1.41 13.67
C VAL A 279 -16.13 1.64 15.08
N GLU A 280 -15.47 0.65 15.69
CA GLU A 280 -14.89 0.77 17.03
C GLU A 280 -13.88 1.92 17.13
N ALA A 281 -12.96 2.00 16.16
CA ALA A 281 -11.96 3.08 16.09
C ALA A 281 -12.62 4.46 16.00
N VAL A 282 -13.63 4.61 15.13
CA VAL A 282 -14.38 5.85 14.98
C VAL A 282 -15.16 6.20 16.24
N THR A 283 -15.83 5.24 16.87
CA THR A 283 -16.55 5.45 18.14
C THR A 283 -15.59 5.90 19.23
N CYS A 284 -14.40 5.32 19.34
CA CYS A 284 -13.39 5.76 20.30
C CYS A 284 -12.90 7.18 20.00
N ALA A 285 -12.63 7.48 18.73
CA ALA A 285 -12.16 8.78 18.29
C ALA A 285 -13.17 9.90 18.62
N VAL A 286 -14.45 9.68 18.31
CA VAL A 286 -15.55 10.62 18.62
C VAL A 286 -15.70 10.85 20.12
N ASN A 287 -15.50 9.80 20.92
CA ASN A 287 -15.56 9.88 22.38
C ASN A 287 -14.27 10.41 23.03
N GLY A 288 -13.29 10.87 22.24
CA GLY A 288 -12.02 11.40 22.75
C GLY A 288 -11.13 10.37 23.43
N LYS A 289 -11.32 9.08 23.13
CA LYS A 289 -10.54 7.97 23.71
C LYS A 289 -9.40 7.57 22.78
N PRO A 290 -8.24 7.17 23.30
CA PRO A 290 -7.18 6.57 22.49
C PRO A 290 -7.69 5.33 21.76
N PHE A 291 -7.27 5.17 20.51
CA PHE A 291 -7.72 4.07 19.64
C PHE A 291 -6.59 3.60 18.73
N GLU A 292 -6.73 2.41 18.17
CA GLU A 292 -5.81 1.83 17.19
C GLU A 292 -6.49 1.75 15.83
N VAL A 293 -5.73 2.02 14.77
CA VAL A 293 -6.17 1.86 13.37
C VAL A 293 -5.16 1.01 12.63
N VAL A 294 -5.64 0.25 11.65
CA VAL A 294 -4.82 -0.59 10.78
C VAL A 294 -4.77 0.03 9.40
N TYR A 295 -3.58 0.21 8.86
CA TYR A 295 -3.37 0.74 7.50
C TYR A 295 -2.53 -0.23 6.68
N TYR A 296 -3.08 -0.64 5.53
CA TYR A 296 -2.41 -1.45 4.52
C TYR A 296 -1.95 -0.54 3.38
N PRO A 297 -0.69 -0.08 3.39
CA PRO A 297 -0.18 0.74 2.30
C PRO A 297 -0.13 -0.06 0.99
N ARG A 298 -0.67 0.51 -0.08
CA ARG A 298 -0.47 0.03 -1.45
C ARG A 298 -0.27 1.22 -2.39
N ALA A 299 0.25 0.95 -3.58
CA ALA A 299 0.26 1.93 -4.66
C ALA A 299 -1.17 2.45 -4.87
N SER A 300 -1.39 3.75 -4.68
CA SER A 300 -2.66 4.49 -4.78
C SER A 300 -3.70 4.32 -3.65
N THR A 301 -3.42 3.62 -2.55
CA THR A 301 -4.35 3.64 -1.39
C THR A 301 -4.29 4.98 -0.69
N PRO A 302 -5.41 5.69 -0.50
CA PRO A 302 -5.42 7.00 0.14
C PRO A 302 -5.06 6.87 1.63
N GLU A 303 -4.22 7.79 2.10
CA GLU A 303 -3.85 7.91 3.51
C GLU A 303 -4.98 8.60 4.29
N PHE A 304 -5.51 7.95 5.32
CA PHE A 304 -6.58 8.51 6.16
C PHE A 304 -6.07 9.13 7.48
N CYS A 305 -4.76 9.09 7.72
CA CYS A 305 -4.08 9.78 8.83
C CYS A 305 -3.04 10.73 8.25
N VAL A 306 -3.42 11.98 8.01
CA VAL A 306 -2.58 12.96 7.28
C VAL A 306 -2.08 14.04 8.25
N LYS A 307 -0.83 14.49 8.12
CA LYS A 307 -0.26 15.56 8.95
C LYS A 307 -1.14 16.81 8.94
N VAL A 308 -1.36 17.41 10.11
CA VAL A 308 -2.19 18.63 10.27
C VAL A 308 -1.68 19.77 9.39
N SER A 309 -0.36 19.97 9.33
CA SER A 309 0.26 21.02 8.50
C SER A 309 -0.01 20.84 7.00
N SER A 310 0.06 19.60 6.51
CA SER A 310 -0.23 19.28 5.10
C SER A 310 -1.68 19.57 4.74
N VAL A 311 -2.63 19.17 5.59
CA VAL A 311 -4.05 19.46 5.36
C VAL A 311 -4.32 20.96 5.42
N ARG A 312 -3.79 21.68 6.42
CA ARG A 312 -3.96 23.14 6.52
C ARG A 312 -3.42 23.86 5.29
N ALA A 313 -2.22 23.51 4.83
CA ALA A 313 -1.64 24.08 3.61
C ALA A 313 -2.49 23.78 2.37
N ALA A 314 -3.02 22.56 2.23
CA ALA A 314 -3.91 22.21 1.12
C ALA A 314 -5.23 22.98 1.17
N MET A 315 -5.79 23.25 2.35
CA MET A 315 -7.05 23.97 2.53
C MET A 315 -6.91 25.50 2.37
N GLN A 316 -5.69 26.04 2.40
CA GLN A 316 -5.41 27.44 2.06
C GLN A 316 -5.42 27.70 0.55
N ILE A 317 -5.32 26.66 -0.27
CA ILE A 317 -5.39 26.76 -1.73
C ILE A 317 -6.85 26.96 -2.13
N GLN A 318 -7.11 28.00 -2.93
CA GLN A 318 -8.41 28.22 -3.55
C GLN A 318 -8.58 27.29 -4.75
N TRP A 319 -8.87 26.03 -4.48
CA TRP A 319 -9.11 25.03 -5.53
C TRP A 319 -10.29 25.45 -6.41
N CYS A 320 -10.11 25.40 -7.73
CA CYS A 320 -11.15 25.70 -8.69
C CYS A 320 -11.01 24.84 -9.97
N SER A 321 -12.12 24.76 -10.72
CA SER A 321 -12.15 24.08 -12.01
C SER A 321 -11.14 24.69 -12.98
N GLY A 322 -10.47 23.85 -13.76
CA GLY A 322 -9.45 24.26 -14.74
C GLY A 322 -8.02 24.32 -14.18
N MET A 323 -7.82 24.25 -12.86
CA MET A 323 -6.48 24.15 -12.28
C MET A 323 -5.81 22.85 -12.69
N ARG A 324 -4.55 22.95 -13.13
CA ARG A 324 -3.72 21.78 -13.44
C ARG A 324 -2.96 21.33 -12.20
N PHE A 325 -2.83 20.02 -12.03
CA PHE A 325 -2.04 19.44 -10.96
C PHE A 325 -1.10 18.37 -11.51
N LYS A 326 -0.09 18.05 -10.71
CA LYS A 326 0.78 16.89 -10.91
C LYS A 326 0.65 15.98 -9.70
N MET A 327 0.55 14.68 -9.94
CA MET A 327 0.47 13.67 -8.89
C MET A 327 1.51 12.58 -9.17
N PRO A 328 2.36 12.24 -8.19
CA PRO A 328 3.33 11.17 -8.34
C PRO A 328 2.65 9.80 -8.21
N PHE A 329 3.05 8.86 -9.05
CA PHE A 329 2.62 7.46 -9.01
C PHE A 329 3.83 6.55 -9.14
N GLU A 330 3.83 5.44 -8.41
CA GLU A 330 4.81 4.38 -8.59
C GLU A 330 4.51 3.64 -9.90
N THR A 331 5.53 3.39 -10.71
CA THR A 331 5.39 2.63 -11.96
C THR A 331 5.00 1.18 -11.67
N GLU A 332 4.38 0.51 -12.66
CA GLU A 332 3.97 -0.90 -12.54
C GLU A 332 5.16 -1.83 -12.20
N ASP A 333 6.34 -1.52 -12.72
CA ASP A 333 7.58 -2.25 -12.42
C ASP A 333 8.20 -1.89 -11.05
N SER A 334 7.56 -1.01 -10.28
CA SER A 334 8.00 -0.48 -8.97
C SER A 334 9.41 0.13 -8.98
N SER A 335 9.94 0.48 -10.16
CA SER A 335 11.34 0.93 -10.30
C SER A 335 11.47 2.45 -10.26
N ARG A 336 10.40 3.19 -10.58
CA ARG A 336 10.41 4.65 -10.77
C ARG A 336 9.13 5.30 -10.25
N ILE A 337 9.21 6.61 -10.06
CA ILE A 337 8.06 7.47 -9.84
C ILE A 337 7.77 8.18 -11.17
N SER A 338 6.57 7.96 -11.70
CA SER A 338 6.01 8.69 -12.83
C SER A 338 5.12 9.83 -12.33
N TRP A 339 5.05 10.91 -13.10
CA TRP A 339 4.18 12.05 -12.78
C TRP A 339 2.98 12.03 -13.71
N PHE A 340 1.79 11.93 -13.13
CA PHE A 340 0.54 12.12 -13.84
C PHE A 340 0.16 13.59 -13.77
N MET A 341 -0.20 14.15 -14.93
CA MET A 341 -0.76 15.48 -15.04
C MET A 341 -2.27 15.35 -15.20
N GLY A 342 -3.01 16.15 -14.46
CA GLY A 342 -4.45 16.22 -14.60
C GLY A 342 -4.96 17.64 -14.42
N THR A 343 -6.26 17.79 -14.62
CA THR A 343 -6.98 19.03 -14.42
C THR A 343 -8.14 18.79 -13.47
N ILE A 344 -8.40 19.75 -12.58
CA ILE A 344 -9.55 19.74 -11.70
C ILE A 344 -10.79 20.06 -12.54
N SER A 345 -11.78 19.16 -12.57
CA SER A 345 -13.07 19.42 -13.22
C SER A 345 -14.01 20.19 -12.31
N SER A 346 -14.06 19.84 -11.04
CA SER A 346 -14.94 20.47 -10.05
C SER A 346 -14.41 20.31 -8.63
N VAL A 347 -14.93 21.14 -7.72
CA VAL A 347 -14.61 21.12 -6.29
C VAL A 347 -15.92 20.96 -5.55
N GLN A 348 -16.16 19.77 -4.99
CA GLN A 348 -17.42 19.45 -4.32
C GLN A 348 -17.22 18.35 -3.27
N VAL A 349 -17.98 18.43 -2.18
CA VAL A 349 -17.96 17.42 -1.12
C VAL A 349 -18.46 16.08 -1.68
N SER A 350 -17.69 15.01 -1.47
CA SER A 350 -17.96 13.71 -2.10
C SER A 350 -19.23 13.03 -1.60
N ASP A 351 -19.58 13.21 -0.33
CA ASP A 351 -20.81 12.68 0.28
C ASP A 351 -21.38 13.74 1.24
N PRO A 352 -22.12 14.73 0.71
CA PRO A 352 -22.62 15.84 1.53
C PRO A 352 -23.73 15.42 2.50
N ILE A 353 -24.32 14.23 2.32
CA ILE A 353 -25.40 13.72 3.17
C ILE A 353 -24.83 13.17 4.47
N HIS A 354 -23.82 12.30 4.39
CA HIS A 354 -23.22 11.68 5.57
C HIS A 354 -22.02 12.46 6.11
N TRP A 355 -21.32 13.20 5.25
CA TRP A 355 -20.07 13.89 5.57
C TRP A 355 -20.09 15.34 5.08
N PRO A 356 -20.98 16.19 5.61
CA PRO A 356 -21.01 17.61 5.26
C PRO A 356 -19.65 18.24 5.57
N ASP A 357 -19.20 19.13 4.68
CA ASP A 357 -17.93 19.87 4.77
C ASP A 357 -16.65 18.99 4.81
N SER A 358 -16.74 17.71 4.44
CA SER A 358 -15.58 16.84 4.38
C SER A 358 -14.63 17.24 3.26
N PRO A 359 -13.32 17.45 3.54
CA PRO A 359 -12.32 17.65 2.50
C PRO A 359 -11.88 16.34 1.84
N TRP A 360 -12.36 15.19 2.32
CA TRP A 360 -12.02 13.90 1.77
C TRP A 360 -12.57 13.76 0.35
N ARG A 361 -11.69 13.53 -0.63
CA ARG A 361 -12.03 13.45 -2.06
C ARG A 361 -12.79 14.68 -2.58
N LEU A 362 -12.46 15.87 -2.06
CA LEU A 362 -13.09 17.14 -2.43
C LEU A 362 -12.90 17.53 -3.92
N LEU A 363 -11.80 17.08 -4.54
CA LEU A 363 -11.44 17.46 -5.90
C LEU A 363 -11.84 16.36 -6.88
N GLN A 364 -12.67 16.71 -7.86
CA GLN A 364 -12.88 15.88 -9.04
C GLN A 364 -11.85 16.22 -10.11
N VAL A 365 -11.29 15.20 -10.74
CA VAL A 365 -10.16 15.34 -11.66
C VAL A 365 -10.35 14.50 -12.91
N TYR A 366 -9.76 14.94 -14.01
CA TYR A 366 -9.59 14.15 -15.22
C TYR A 366 -8.16 14.25 -15.71
N THR A 367 -7.70 13.19 -16.35
CA THR A 367 -6.38 13.11 -16.98
C THR A 367 -6.45 13.74 -18.37
N ILE A 368 -5.34 14.37 -18.79
CA ILE A 368 -5.17 14.90 -20.15
C ILE A 368 -4.59 13.81 -21.04
#